data_AF-Q0W042-F1
#
_entry.id   AF-Q0W042-F1
#
_cell.length_a   1.000
_cell.length_b   1.000
_cell.length_c   1.000
_cell.angle_alpha   90.00
_cell.angle_beta   90.00
_cell.angle_gamma   90.00
#
_symmetry.space_group_name_H-M   'P 1'
#
loop_
_entity.id
_entity.type
_entity.pdbx_description
1 polymer ?
#
loop_
_entity_poly.entity_id
_entity_poly.type
_entity_poly.pdbx_seq_one_letter_code
_entity_poly.pdbx_strand_id
1 'polypeptide(L)'
;MDEITMMRIVELVPEEEFTDLGKLKAFYASTIVQCLSTMGYSASHVDQSEYYSYERKIILDTDAPGKIVDQVISDPDIRAKEAFCVLVK
;
A
#
# COMPACT_ATOMS: atom_id res chain seq x y z
N MET A 1 5.52 -9.01 24.32
CA MET A 1 4.77 -9.70 23.26
C MET A 1 5.29 -9.13 21.98
N ASP A 2 6.09 -9.89 21.23
CA ASP A 2 6.45 -9.48 19.88
C ASP A 2 5.19 -9.59 19.03
N GLU A 3 4.65 -8.45 18.59
CA GLU A 3 3.60 -8.43 17.58
C GLU A 3 4.16 -9.13 16.34
N ILE A 4 3.45 -10.11 15.79
CA ILE A 4 3.86 -10.77 14.55
C ILE A 4 3.54 -9.81 13.41
N THR A 5 4.42 -8.84 13.20
CA THR A 5 4.37 -7.93 12.07
C THR A 5 4.84 -8.66 10.81
N MET A 6 4.04 -8.60 9.75
CA MET A 6 4.33 -9.20 8.45
C MET A 6 4.53 -8.10 7.40
N MET A 7 5.62 -8.21 6.65
CA MET A 7 5.86 -7.35 5.50
C MET A 7 4.93 -7.74 4.35
N ARG A 8 4.15 -6.77 3.86
CA ARG A 8 3.29 -6.89 2.68
C ARG A 8 3.77 -5.92 1.62
N ILE A 9 3.83 -6.37 0.37
CA ILE A 9 4.24 -5.54 -0.74
C ILE A 9 3.02 -5.29 -1.61
N VAL A 10 2.66 -4.02 -1.76
CA VAL A 10 1.61 -3.56 -2.67
C VAL A 10 2.28 -2.88 -3.85
N GLU A 11 1.92 -3.28 -5.06
CA GLU A 11 2.40 -2.66 -6.29
C GLU A 11 1.35 -1.69 -6.84
N LEU A 12 1.81 -0.51 -7.21
CA LEU A 12 1.02 0.61 -7.70
C LEU A 12 1.10 0.60 -9.23
N VAL A 13 -0.06 0.46 -9.85
CA VAL A 13 -0.23 0.37 -11.30
C VAL A 13 -0.85 1.66 -11.81
N PRO A 14 -0.05 2.60 -12.36
CA PRO A 14 -0.58 3.84 -12.94
C PRO A 14 -1.40 3.53 -14.20
N GLU A 15 -2.49 4.27 -14.39
CA GLU A 15 -3.33 4.19 -15.61
C GLU A 15 -2.82 5.13 -16.71
N GLU A 16 -1.98 6.13 -16.37
CA GLU A 16 -1.37 7.07 -17.32
C GLU A 16 0.17 6.99 -17.31
N GLU A 17 0.80 7.30 -18.46
CA GLU A 17 2.26 7.18 -18.64
C GLU A 17 3.05 8.30 -17.95
N PHE A 18 2.41 9.44 -17.65
CA PHE A 18 3.05 10.65 -17.08
C PHE A 18 2.63 10.94 -15.64
N THR A 19 2.24 9.92 -14.87
CA THR A 19 1.78 10.12 -13.50
C THR A 19 2.93 10.32 -12.51
N ASP A 20 2.75 11.26 -11.58
CA ASP A 20 3.68 11.51 -10.47
C ASP A 20 3.62 10.35 -9.45
N LEU A 21 4.44 9.34 -9.68
CA LEU A 21 4.50 8.12 -8.87
C LEU A 21 4.80 8.42 -7.39
N GLY A 22 5.61 9.44 -7.11
CA GLY A 22 5.94 9.82 -5.74
C GLY A 22 4.71 10.30 -4.96
N LYS A 23 3.90 11.18 -5.57
CA LYS A 23 2.65 11.64 -4.96
C LYS A 23 1.62 10.53 -4.82
N LEU A 24 1.44 9.71 -5.84
CA LEU A 24 0.51 8.58 -5.77
C LEU A 24 0.92 7.60 -4.69
N LYS A 25 2.20 7.23 -4.63
CA LYS A 25 2.72 6.31 -3.61
C LYS A 25 2.46 6.85 -2.21
N ALA A 26 2.75 8.14 -1.96
CA ALA A 26 2.47 8.77 -0.68
C ALA A 26 0.98 8.76 -0.33
N PHE A 27 0.11 9.09 -1.28
CA PHE A 27 -1.34 9.05 -1.11
C PHE A 27 -1.83 7.64 -0.75
N TYR A 28 -1.52 6.65 -1.59
CA TYR A 28 -1.94 5.26 -1.38
C TYR A 28 -1.37 4.66 -0.10
N ALA A 29 -0.09 4.89 0.21
CA ALA A 29 0.52 4.42 1.45
C ALA A 29 -0.21 4.97 2.69
N SER A 30 -0.48 6.28 2.71
CA SER A 30 -1.21 6.92 3.80
C SER A 30 -2.63 6.39 3.94
N THR A 31 -3.35 6.26 2.83
CA THR A 31 -4.75 5.78 2.82
C THR A 31 -4.85 4.33 3.28
N ILE A 32 -3.99 3.44 2.77
CA ILE A 32 -4.00 2.02 3.15
C ILE A 32 -3.70 1.87 4.65
N VAL A 33 -2.68 2.57 5.17
CA VAL A 33 -2.33 2.55 6.59
C VAL A 33 -3.50 3.05 7.45
N GLN A 34 -4.14 4.14 7.06
CA GLN A 34 -5.29 4.70 7.79
C GLN A 34 -6.46 3.72 7.82
N CYS A 35 -6.77 3.06 6.70
CA CYS A 35 -7.86 2.08 6.62
C CYS A 35 -7.58 0.86 7.50
N LEU A 36 -6.39 0.28 7.41
CA LEU A 36 -5.99 -0.86 8.25
C LEU A 36 -6.03 -0.52 9.74
N SER A 37 -5.52 0.66 10.11
CA SER A 37 -5.56 1.16 11.49
C SER A 37 -6.99 1.36 11.99
N THR A 38 -7.88 1.90 11.13
CA THR A 38 -9.30 2.07 11.46
C THR A 38 -10.02 0.73 11.67
N MET A 39 -9.58 -0.32 10.96
CA MET A 39 -10.06 -1.69 11.11
C MET A 39 -9.45 -2.42 12.32
N GLY A 40 -8.54 -1.79 13.06
CA GLY A 40 -7.92 -2.33 14.28
C GLY A 40 -6.63 -3.11 14.06
N TYR A 41 -6.03 -3.03 12.87
CA TYR A 41 -4.74 -3.66 12.56
C TYR A 41 -3.59 -2.68 12.79
N SER A 42 -2.46 -3.19 13.29
CA SER A 42 -1.22 -2.44 13.29
C SER A 42 -0.73 -2.30 11.85
N ALA A 43 -0.47 -1.08 11.40
CA ALA A 43 0.00 -0.83 10.04
C ALA A 43 0.93 0.39 9.98
N SER A 44 2.05 0.26 9.28
CA SER A 44 2.95 1.37 8.95
C SER A 44 3.53 1.20 7.55
N HIS A 45 3.94 2.31 6.93
CA HIS A 45 4.62 2.30 5.63
C HIS A 45 6.13 2.29 5.84
N VAL A 46 6.83 1.34 5.21
CA VAL A 46 8.28 1.26 5.18
C VAL A 46 8.77 1.89 3.89
N ASP A 47 9.37 3.08 3.99
CA ASP A 47 9.93 3.75 2.81
C ASP A 47 11.26 3.13 2.39
N GLN A 48 11.28 2.56 1.19
CA GLN A 48 12.47 2.06 0.50
C GLN A 48 12.61 2.70 -0.89
N SER A 49 12.17 3.95 -1.03
CA SER A 49 12.27 4.75 -2.25
C SER A 49 13.69 4.90 -2.81
N GLU A 50 14.71 4.69 -1.98
CA GLU A 50 16.12 4.68 -2.40
C GLU A 50 16.47 3.55 -3.39
N TYR A 51 15.63 2.51 -3.49
CA TYR A 51 15.84 1.39 -4.40
C TYR A 51 14.93 1.49 -5.63
N TYR A 52 15.51 1.58 -6.82
CA TYR A 52 14.79 1.72 -8.09
C TYR A 52 13.72 0.63 -8.32
N SER A 53 13.94 -0.60 -7.81
CA SER A 53 12.98 -1.71 -7.87
C SER A 53 11.71 -1.51 -7.03
N TYR A 54 11.61 -0.42 -6.27
CA TYR A 54 10.51 -0.09 -5.35
C TYR A 54 9.82 1.24 -5.66
N GLU A 55 10.13 1.86 -6.80
CA GLU A 55 9.48 3.10 -7.24
C GLU A 55 7.95 2.96 -7.27
N ARG A 56 7.45 1.80 -7.73
CA ARG A 56 6.03 1.44 -7.77
C ARG A 56 5.56 0.59 -6.60
N LYS A 57 6.40 0.35 -5.59
CA LYS A 57 6.06 -0.56 -4.49
C LYS A 57 5.85 0.20 -3.19
N ILE A 58 4.73 -0.07 -2.54
CA ILE A 58 4.40 0.33 -1.18
C ILE A 58 4.68 -0.88 -0.29
N ILE A 59 5.62 -0.75 0.63
CA ILE A 59 5.91 -1.80 1.60
C ILE A 59 5.16 -1.44 2.88
N LEU A 60 4.31 -2.36 3.33
CA LEU A 60 3.52 -2.22 4.53
C LEU A 60 4.05 -3.18 5.58
N ASP A 61 4.35 -2.66 6.75
CA ASP A 61 4.57 -3.47 7.94
C ASP A 61 3.24 -3.56 8.71
N THR A 62 2.61 -4.73 8.70
CA THR A 62 1.26 -4.89 9.26
C THR A 62 0.99 -6.30 9.78
N ASP A 63 0.14 -6.40 10.80
CA ASP A 63 -0.41 -7.67 11.27
C ASP A 63 -1.68 -8.10 10.51
N ALA A 64 -2.15 -7.27 9.56
CA ALA A 64 -3.32 -7.55 8.76
C ALA A 64 -3.12 -8.81 7.89
N PRO A 65 -4.10 -9.74 7.87
CA PRO A 65 -4.10 -10.85 6.93
C PRO A 65 -4.08 -10.35 5.48
N GLY A 66 -3.39 -11.07 4.59
CA GLY A 66 -3.30 -10.68 3.17
C GLY A 66 -4.66 -10.46 2.49
N LYS A 67 -5.70 -11.20 2.89
CA LYS A 67 -7.08 -11.00 2.39
C LYS A 67 -7.69 -9.65 2.79
N ILE A 68 -7.32 -9.13 3.97
CA ILE A 68 -7.76 -7.82 4.44
C ILE A 68 -7.03 -6.71 3.68
N VAL A 69 -5.72 -6.87 3.48
CA VAL A 69 -4.93 -5.93 2.66
C VAL A 69 -5.49 -5.88 1.22
N ASP A 70 -5.78 -7.04 0.62
CA ASP A 70 -6.38 -7.15 -0.72
C ASP A 70 -7.75 -6.46 -0.80
N GLN A 71 -8.57 -6.59 0.25
CA GLN A 71 -9.86 -5.90 0.36
C GLN A 71 -9.68 -4.38 0.40
N VAL A 72 -8.76 -3.87 1.22
CA VAL A 72 -8.50 -2.43 1.35
C VAL A 72 -7.99 -1.85 0.02
N ILE A 73 -6.99 -2.47 -0.60
CA ILE A 73 -6.42 -1.91 -1.84
C ILE A 73 -7.38 -1.99 -3.04
N SER A 74 -8.38 -2.88 -2.98
CA SER A 74 -9.43 -3.03 -4.00
C SER A 74 -10.64 -2.14 -3.76
N ASP A 75 -10.66 -1.37 -2.67
CA ASP A 75 -11.76 -0.47 -2.34
C ASP A 75 -11.87 0.65 -3.40
N PRO A 76 -13.04 0.80 -4.05
CA PRO A 76 -13.24 1.83 -5.07
C PRO A 76 -13.08 3.26 -4.52
N ASP A 77 -13.27 3.49 -3.22
CA ASP A 77 -13.07 4.80 -2.58
C ASP A 77 -11.57 5.11 -2.35
N ILE A 78 -10.72 4.07 -2.35
CA ILE A 78 -9.25 4.19 -2.25
C ILE A 78 -8.63 4.30 -3.65
N ARG A 79 -9.29 3.73 -4.66
CA ARG A 79 -8.86 3.78 -6.05
C ARG A 79 -8.95 5.22 -6.59
N ALA A 80 -7.79 5.86 -6.74
CA ALA A 80 -7.65 7.09 -7.51
C ALA A 80 -7.93 6.80 -9.01
N LYS A 81 -8.46 7.79 -9.73
CA LYS A 81 -8.66 7.68 -11.20
C LYS A 81 -7.36 7.45 -11.99
N GLU A 82 -6.21 7.67 -11.36
CA GLU A 82 -4.90 7.70 -12.01
C GLU A 82 -4.09 6.41 -11.79
N ALA A 83 -4.51 5.52 -10.89
CA ALA A 83 -3.81 4.28 -10.60
C ALA A 83 -4.69 3.28 -9.84
N PHE A 84 -4.25 2.04 -9.71
CA PHE A 84 -4.78 1.07 -8.75
C PHE A 84 -3.65 0.29 -8.08
N CYS A 85 -3.98 -0.46 -7.03
CA CYS A 85 -3.03 -1.24 -6.26
C CYS A 85 -3.29 -2.75 -6.42
N VAL A 86 -2.21 -3.54 -6.40
CA VAL A 86 -2.28 -5.01 -6.38
C VAL A 86 -1.38 -5.56 -5.28
N LEU A 87 -1.82 -6.61 -4.60
CA LEU A 87 -1.00 -7.29 -3.59
C LEU A 87 0.00 -8.21 -4.29
N VAL A 88 1.29 -8.00 -4.04
CA VAL A 88 2.37 -8.86 -4.53
C VAL A 88 2.52 -10.03 -3.55
N LYS A 89 2.45 -11.26 -4.07
CA LYS A 89 2.55 -12.50 -3.30
C LYS A 89 3.99 -12.90 -3.01
#